data_AF-A0A1I7B6M6-F1
#
_entry.id   AF-A0A1I7B6M6-F1
#
_cell.length_a   1.000
_cell.length_b   1.000
_cell.length_c   1.000
_cell.angle_alpha   90.00
_cell.angle_beta   90.00
_cell.angle_gamma   90.00
#
_symmetry.space_group_name_H-M   'P 1'
#
loop_
_entity.id
_entity.type
_entity.pdbx_description
1 polymer ?
#
loop_
_entity_poly.entity_id
_entity_poly.type
_entity_poly.pdbx_seq_one_letter_code
_entity_poly.pdbx_strand_id
1 'polypeptide(L)'
;MSGPYLYDEGPEDLHTGTPRNRNGLILGVFGGTVVLGVAMVVALPLVRGGGDEQAREVVGVFLAALEAGDTETAGDLLCTAERDAGDVAEILPAYEHPGTGEVVGVEDGTLGDQDSREVRVRWDDGEEATLTVVLEDGPRVCGTSG
;
A
#
# COMPACT_ATOMS: atom_id res chain seq x y z
N MET A 1 9.87 36.39 -61.34
CA MET A 1 11.31 36.42 -61.02
C MET A 1 11.60 35.16 -60.22
N SER A 2 12.19 34.17 -60.87
CA SER A 2 12.47 32.83 -60.35
C SER A 2 14.00 32.72 -60.25
N GLY A 3 14.52 32.53 -59.03
CA GLY A 3 15.97 32.34 -58.77
C GLY A 3 16.40 30.89 -59.00
N PRO A 4 17.70 30.61 -59.21
CA PRO A 4 18.16 29.32 -59.72
C PRO A 4 18.05 28.22 -58.64
N TYR A 5 17.20 27.23 -58.91
CA TYR A 5 17.16 25.98 -58.16
C TYR A 5 18.37 25.12 -58.57
N LEU A 6 18.97 24.40 -57.62
CA LEU A 6 20.12 23.51 -57.88
C LEU A 6 19.75 22.24 -58.67
N TYR A 7 18.47 22.03 -58.92
CA TYR A 7 17.91 20.91 -59.68
C TYR A 7 16.84 21.46 -60.64
N ASP A 8 16.88 21.04 -61.90
CA ASP A 8 15.93 21.46 -62.96
C ASP A 8 14.52 20.90 -62.77
N GLU A 9 14.35 19.98 -61.82
CA GLU A 9 13.05 19.55 -61.33
C GLU A 9 12.65 20.49 -60.19
N GLY A 10 11.61 21.30 -60.42
CA GLY A 10 11.05 22.22 -59.41
C GLY A 10 10.69 21.47 -58.11
N PRO A 11 10.38 22.19 -57.01
CA PRO A 11 10.11 21.54 -55.73
C PRO A 11 9.07 20.44 -55.92
N GLU A 12 9.46 19.19 -55.68
CA GLU A 12 8.53 18.06 -55.74
C GLU A 12 7.34 18.36 -54.84
N ASP A 13 6.12 18.02 -55.30
CA ASP A 13 4.95 18.04 -54.44
C ASP A 13 5.22 17.04 -53.31
N LEU A 14 5.62 17.56 -52.15
CA LEU A 14 5.75 16.76 -50.94
C LEU A 14 4.45 15.97 -50.81
N HIS A 15 4.53 14.63 -50.86
CA HIS A 15 3.40 13.71 -50.68
C HIS A 15 2.78 13.78 -49.26
N THR A 16 2.88 14.92 -48.60
CA THR A 16 2.25 15.24 -47.33
C THR A 16 0.85 15.75 -47.62
N GLY A 17 -0.12 14.84 -47.57
CA GLY A 17 -1.54 15.23 -47.62
C GLY A 17 -1.89 16.24 -46.50
N THR A 18 -3.03 16.93 -46.65
CA THR A 18 -3.49 17.93 -45.68
C THR A 18 -3.56 17.34 -44.25
N PRO A 19 -2.91 17.96 -43.25
CA PRO A 19 -2.90 17.44 -41.89
C PRO A 19 -4.34 17.33 -41.35
N ARG A 20 -4.74 16.12 -40.95
CA ARG A 20 -6.04 15.86 -40.32
C ARG A 20 -5.91 16.02 -38.81
N ASN A 21 -6.72 16.89 -38.21
CA ASN A 21 -6.74 17.05 -36.76
C ASN A 21 -7.41 15.83 -36.09
N ARG A 22 -6.61 14.97 -35.46
CA ARG A 22 -7.10 13.83 -34.68
C ARG A 22 -7.08 14.09 -33.18
N ASN A 23 -7.09 15.37 -32.77
CA ASN A 23 -7.01 15.78 -31.37
C ASN A 23 -8.08 15.11 -30.50
N GLY A 24 -9.29 14.91 -31.01
CA GLY A 24 -10.35 14.18 -30.31
C GLY A 24 -10.03 12.71 -30.06
N LEU A 25 -9.40 12.01 -31.02
CA LEU A 25 -8.95 10.63 -30.83
C LEU A 25 -7.85 10.57 -29.76
N ILE A 26 -6.89 11.48 -29.83
CA ILE A 26 -5.77 11.57 -28.88
C ILE A 26 -6.29 11.83 -27.46
N LEU A 27 -7.19 12.83 -27.31
CA LEU A 27 -7.86 13.12 -26.03
C LEU A 27 -8.68 11.93 -25.53
N GLY A 28 -9.37 11.22 -26.43
CA GLY A 28 -10.13 10.02 -26.07
C GLY A 28 -9.26 8.89 -25.54
N VAL A 29 -8.11 8.63 -26.17
CA VAL A 29 -7.17 7.60 -25.72
C VAL A 29 -6.57 7.98 -24.36
N PHE A 30 -6.00 9.18 -24.23
CA PHE A 30 -5.39 9.59 -22.96
C PHE A 30 -6.41 9.70 -21.83
N GLY A 31 -7.57 10.30 -22.11
CA GLY A 31 -8.67 10.38 -21.14
C GLY A 31 -9.17 8.99 -20.73
N GLY A 32 -9.34 8.08 -21.70
CA GLY A 32 -9.73 6.70 -21.43
C GLY A 32 -8.73 5.96 -20.54
N THR A 33 -7.43 6.12 -20.79
CA THR A 33 -6.38 5.51 -19.94
C THR A 33 -6.41 6.04 -18.52
N VAL A 34 -6.59 7.35 -18.33
CA VAL A 34 -6.71 7.95 -16.99
C VAL A 34 -7.93 7.40 -16.26
N VAL A 35 -9.09 7.36 -16.92
CA VAL A 35 -10.32 6.82 -16.32
C VAL A 35 -10.15 5.35 -15.93
N LEU A 36 -9.55 4.53 -16.80
CA LEU A 36 -9.29 3.13 -16.50
C LEU A 36 -8.33 2.97 -15.32
N GLY A 37 -7.26 3.77 -15.26
CA GLY A 37 -6.32 3.78 -14.16
C GLY A 37 -7.00 4.09 -12.83
N VAL A 38 -7.81 5.15 -12.79
CA VAL A 38 -8.59 5.52 -11.60
C VAL A 38 -9.57 4.41 -11.22
N ALA A 39 -10.27 3.81 -12.19
CA ALA A 39 -11.19 2.71 -11.93
C ALA A 39 -10.49 1.50 -11.31
N MET A 40 -9.28 1.16 -11.78
CA MET A 40 -8.48 0.08 -11.18
C MET A 40 -8.05 0.42 -9.74
N VAL A 41 -7.67 1.67 -9.46
CA VAL A 41 -7.32 2.12 -8.11
C VAL A 41 -8.51 2.00 -7.15
N VAL A 42 -9.69 2.44 -7.59
CA VAL A 42 -10.92 2.35 -6.78
C VAL A 42 -11.37 0.88 -6.60
N ALA A 43 -11.07 0.00 -7.55
CA ALA A 43 -11.42 -1.42 -7.46
C ALA A 43 -10.45 -2.26 -6.62
N LEU A 44 -9.22 -1.78 -6.36
CA LEU A 44 -8.19 -2.52 -5.60
C LEU A 44 -8.67 -3.03 -4.22
N PRO A 45 -9.38 -2.23 -3.40
CA PRO A 45 -9.91 -2.69 -2.11
C PRO A 45 -10.88 -3.88 -2.22
N LEU A 46 -11.57 -4.05 -3.37
CA LEU A 46 -12.46 -5.19 -3.58
C LEU A 46 -11.69 -6.52 -3.71
N VAL A 47 -10.41 -6.46 -4.06
CA VAL A 47 -9.54 -7.64 -4.21
C VAL A 47 -8.65 -7.84 -2.98
N ARG A 48 -8.12 -6.75 -2.43
CA ARG A 48 -7.14 -6.78 -1.31
C ARG A 48 -7.74 -6.59 0.08
N GLY A 49 -9.04 -6.28 0.19
CA GLY A 49 -9.67 -5.87 1.45
C GLY A 49 -9.41 -4.41 1.80
N GLY A 50 -10.21 -3.87 2.73
CA GLY A 50 -10.01 -2.52 3.29
C GLY A 50 -8.79 -2.45 4.22
N GLY A 51 -8.42 -1.24 4.66
CA GLY A 51 -7.33 -1.06 5.63
C GLY A 51 -7.59 -1.79 6.94
N ASP A 52 -8.85 -1.82 7.37
CA ASP A 52 -9.26 -2.45 8.63
C ASP A 52 -9.15 -3.98 8.57
N GLU A 53 -9.58 -4.57 7.45
CA GLU A 53 -9.44 -6.01 7.19
C GLU A 53 -7.96 -6.43 7.15
N GLN A 54 -7.12 -5.63 6.47
CA GLN A 54 -5.68 -5.89 6.38
C GLN A 54 -5.00 -5.79 7.75
N ALA A 55 -5.36 -4.79 8.55
CA ALA A 55 -4.83 -4.65 9.91
C ALA A 55 -5.26 -5.81 10.82
N ARG A 56 -6.53 -6.23 10.73
CA ARG A 56 -7.05 -7.38 11.45
C ARG A 56 -6.31 -8.67 11.08
N GLU A 57 -6.07 -8.90 9.79
CA GLU A 57 -5.41 -10.10 9.31
C GLU A 57 -3.93 -10.15 9.71
N VAL A 58 -3.19 -9.04 9.55
CA VAL A 58 -1.78 -8.98 9.97
C VAL A 58 -1.62 -9.17 11.47
N VAL A 59 -2.48 -8.55 12.29
CA VAL A 59 -2.46 -8.78 13.74
C VAL A 59 -2.81 -10.22 14.08
N GLY A 60 -3.78 -10.82 13.39
CA GLY A 60 -4.09 -12.24 13.58
C GLY A 60 -2.90 -13.17 13.31
N VAL A 61 -2.16 -12.92 12.22
CA VAL A 61 -0.95 -13.68 11.90
C VAL A 61 0.16 -13.42 12.93
N PHE A 62 0.34 -12.17 13.35
CA PHE A 62 1.33 -11.81 14.36
C PHE A 62 1.07 -12.51 15.70
N LEU A 63 -0.18 -12.50 16.19
CA LEU A 63 -0.56 -13.19 17.42
C LEU A 63 -0.39 -14.71 17.30
N ALA A 64 -0.75 -15.30 16.17
CA ALA A 64 -0.54 -16.72 15.92
C ALA A 64 0.95 -17.11 15.88
N ALA A 65 1.80 -16.24 15.32
CA ALA A 65 3.26 -16.43 15.32
C ALA A 65 3.82 -16.35 16.74
N LEU A 66 3.38 -15.38 17.55
CA LEU A 66 3.75 -15.28 18.97
C LEU A 66 3.32 -16.52 19.76
N GLU A 67 2.09 -16.99 19.59
CA GLU A 67 1.59 -18.21 20.24
C GLU A 67 2.43 -19.45 19.86
N ALA A 68 2.86 -19.52 18.60
CA ALA A 68 3.73 -20.60 18.09
C ALA A 68 5.21 -20.44 18.49
N GLY A 69 5.61 -19.32 19.08
CA GLY A 69 7.01 -18.98 19.35
C GLY A 69 7.84 -18.75 18.07
N ASP A 70 7.20 -18.44 16.96
CA ASP A 70 7.85 -18.12 15.68
C ASP A 70 8.28 -16.65 15.66
N THR A 71 9.42 -16.39 16.30
CA THR A 71 9.98 -15.04 16.44
C THR A 71 10.50 -14.47 15.12
N GLU A 72 10.82 -15.32 14.14
CA GLU A 72 11.22 -14.88 12.79
C GLU A 72 10.01 -14.27 12.08
N THR A 73 8.89 -15.00 12.00
CA THR A 73 7.66 -14.49 11.39
C THR A 73 7.12 -13.29 12.16
N ALA A 74 7.07 -13.36 13.50
CA ALA A 74 6.60 -12.24 14.31
C ALA A 74 7.49 -10.98 14.11
N GLY A 75 8.81 -11.16 14.08
CA GLY A 75 9.77 -10.10 13.78
C GLY A 75 9.59 -9.49 12.39
N ASP A 76 9.35 -10.31 11.38
CA ASP A 76 9.09 -9.87 10.01
C ASP A 76 7.79 -9.06 9.87
N LEU A 77 6.87 -9.17 10.83
CA LEU A 77 5.63 -8.38 10.86
C LEU A 77 5.75 -7.08 11.63
N LEU A 78 6.82 -6.87 12.40
CA LEU A 78 7.11 -5.59 13.03
C LEU A 78 7.41 -4.50 11.99
N CYS A 79 7.27 -3.24 12.36
CA CYS A 79 7.65 -2.16 11.47
C CYS A 79 9.16 -1.95 11.44
N THR A 80 9.61 -1.19 10.45
CA THR A 80 11.04 -0.92 10.29
C THR A 80 11.62 -0.22 11.53
N ALA A 81 10.88 0.73 12.11
CA ALA A 81 11.32 1.45 13.30
C ALA A 81 11.49 0.54 14.53
N GLU A 82 10.59 -0.42 14.75
CA GLU A 82 10.71 -1.41 15.83
C GLU A 82 11.93 -2.31 15.60
N ARG A 83 12.09 -2.88 14.39
CA ARG A 83 13.25 -3.74 14.07
C ARG A 83 14.59 -3.01 14.17
N ASP A 84 14.61 -1.70 13.92
CA ASP A 84 15.82 -0.86 14.02
C ASP A 84 16.10 -0.41 15.47
N ALA A 85 15.10 -0.45 16.37
CA ALA A 85 15.23 -0.01 17.75
C ALA A 85 16.07 -0.96 18.62
N GLY A 86 16.13 -2.25 18.26
CA GLY A 86 16.83 -3.27 19.03
C GLY A 86 16.76 -4.66 18.40
N ASP A 87 17.26 -5.67 19.10
CA ASP A 87 17.10 -7.05 18.67
C ASP A 87 15.62 -7.45 18.77
N VAL A 88 15.08 -8.09 17.74
CA VAL A 88 13.68 -8.55 17.69
C VAL A 88 13.35 -9.42 18.91
N ALA A 89 14.30 -10.25 19.38
CA ALA A 89 14.10 -11.09 20.55
C ALA A 89 13.97 -10.30 21.87
N GLU A 90 14.46 -9.06 21.91
CA GLU A 90 14.31 -8.17 23.06
C GLU A 90 12.99 -7.38 23.02
N ILE A 91 12.41 -7.21 21.82
CA ILE A 91 11.21 -6.42 21.58
C ILE A 91 9.94 -7.26 21.66
N LEU A 92 9.94 -8.45 21.06
CA LEU A 92 8.76 -9.33 21.01
C LEU A 92 8.15 -9.65 22.38
N PRO A 93 8.92 -9.82 23.48
CA PRO A 93 8.34 -10.05 24.81
C PRO A 93 7.38 -8.94 25.29
N ALA A 94 7.45 -7.72 24.75
CA ALA A 94 6.49 -6.66 25.05
C ALA A 94 5.10 -6.90 24.44
N TYR A 95 5.03 -7.74 23.41
CA TYR A 95 3.81 -8.10 22.70
C TYR A 95 3.27 -9.47 23.11
N GLU A 96 4.09 -10.27 23.78
CA GLU A 96 3.70 -11.59 24.27
C GLU A 96 2.73 -11.46 25.44
N HIS A 97 1.66 -12.24 25.38
CA HIS A 97 0.76 -12.43 26.50
C HIS A 97 0.31 -13.91 26.54
N PRO A 98 0.13 -14.51 27.73
CA PRO A 98 -0.26 -15.90 27.83
C PRO A 98 -1.64 -16.17 27.21
N GLY A 99 -1.78 -17.30 26.51
CA GLY A 99 -3.04 -17.72 25.90
C GLY A 99 -3.24 -17.22 24.47
N THR A 100 -4.44 -17.40 23.94
CA THR A 100 -4.76 -17.01 22.56
C THR A 100 -5.39 -15.63 22.56
N GLY A 101 -4.79 -14.72 21.79
CA GLY A 101 -5.33 -13.37 21.56
C GLY A 101 -6.30 -13.35 20.37
N GLU A 102 -7.43 -12.66 20.52
CA GLU A 102 -8.38 -12.38 19.45
C GLU A 102 -8.51 -10.89 19.15
N VAL A 103 -8.63 -10.52 17.88
CA VAL A 103 -8.90 -9.13 17.49
C VAL A 103 -10.37 -8.80 17.76
N VAL A 104 -10.62 -7.85 18.66
CA VAL A 104 -11.99 -7.45 19.06
C VAL A 104 -12.44 -6.13 18.46
N GLY A 105 -11.51 -5.33 17.90
CA GLY A 105 -11.84 -4.07 17.24
C GLY A 105 -10.69 -3.54 16.38
N VAL A 106 -11.04 -2.74 15.37
CA VAL A 106 -10.08 -1.98 14.56
C VAL A 106 -10.64 -0.57 14.38
N GLU A 107 -9.83 0.43 14.67
CA GLU A 107 -10.20 1.84 14.61
C GLU A 107 -9.12 2.63 13.85
N ASP A 108 -9.52 3.74 13.22
CA ASP A 108 -8.57 4.67 12.62
C ASP A 108 -7.71 5.29 13.73
N GLY A 109 -6.40 5.33 13.53
CA GLY A 109 -5.44 5.93 14.46
C GLY A 109 -4.38 6.75 13.74
N THR A 110 -3.44 7.29 14.52
CA THR A 110 -2.26 7.99 13.99
C THR A 110 -1.02 7.64 14.80
N LEU A 111 0.10 7.38 14.12
CA LEU A 111 1.41 7.22 14.74
C LEU A 111 2.34 8.33 14.26
N GLY A 112 2.52 9.36 15.10
CA GLY A 112 3.18 10.59 14.67
C GLY A 112 2.36 11.29 13.58
N ASP A 113 2.97 11.56 12.43
CA ASP A 113 2.31 12.18 11.26
C ASP A 113 1.77 11.15 10.25
N GLN A 114 1.74 9.86 10.60
CA GLN A 114 1.33 8.76 9.71
C GLN A 114 -0.05 8.23 10.10
N ASP A 115 -0.88 7.95 9.09
CA ASP A 115 -2.13 7.22 9.27
C ASP A 115 -1.83 5.80 9.77
N SER A 116 -2.57 5.36 10.78
CA SER A 116 -2.44 4.02 11.36
C SER A 116 -3.81 3.37 11.59
N ARG A 117 -3.77 2.12 12.04
CA ARG A 117 -4.92 1.39 12.59
C ARG A 117 -4.61 0.98 14.01
N GLU A 118 -5.49 1.31 14.93
CA GLU A 118 -5.44 0.84 16.30
C GLU A 118 -6.26 -0.45 16.38
N VAL A 119 -5.59 -1.56 16.64
CA VAL A 119 -6.18 -2.90 16.67
C VAL A 119 -6.27 -3.37 18.10
N ARG A 120 -7.50 -3.46 18.63
CA ARG A 120 -7.75 -3.95 19.98
C ARG A 120 -7.76 -5.47 19.98
N VAL A 121 -6.95 -6.05 20.86
CA VAL A 121 -6.80 -7.49 21.09
C VAL A 121 -7.26 -7.82 22.49
N ARG A 122 -7.95 -8.95 22.65
CA ARG A 122 -8.36 -9.52 23.94
C ARG A 122 -7.84 -10.93 24.06
N TRP A 123 -7.36 -11.32 25.24
CA TRP A 123 -6.93 -12.69 25.54
C TRP A 123 -7.97 -13.47 26.36
N ASP A 124 -7.75 -14.78 26.47
CA ASP A 124 -8.64 -15.72 27.16
C ASP A 124 -8.89 -15.39 28.64
N ASP A 125 -7.96 -14.69 29.29
CA ASP A 125 -8.08 -14.23 30.67
C ASP A 125 -8.84 -12.90 30.81
N GLY A 126 -9.19 -12.28 29.68
CA GLY A 126 -9.92 -11.03 29.59
C GLY A 126 -9.05 -9.78 29.60
N GLU A 127 -7.72 -9.89 29.64
CA GLU A 127 -6.84 -8.74 29.44
C GLU A 127 -6.95 -8.22 27.99
N GLU A 128 -6.72 -6.92 27.82
CA GLU A 128 -6.80 -6.25 26.53
C GLU A 128 -5.58 -5.37 26.30
N ALA A 129 -5.17 -5.29 25.04
CA ALA A 129 -4.14 -4.36 24.58
C ALA A 129 -4.51 -3.83 23.20
N THR A 130 -3.90 -2.72 22.84
CA THR A 130 -4.05 -2.06 21.54
C THR A 130 -2.72 -2.12 20.81
N LEU A 131 -2.73 -2.76 19.64
CA LEU A 131 -1.61 -2.82 18.72
C LEU A 131 -1.76 -1.74 17.64
N THR A 132 -0.69 -1.01 17.37
CA THR A 132 -0.68 0.00 16.32
C THR A 132 -0.17 -0.63 15.02
N VAL A 133 -0.94 -0.51 13.93
CA VAL A 133 -0.56 -1.01 12.60
C VAL A 133 -0.39 0.14 11.62
N VAL A 134 0.75 0.21 10.93
CA VAL A 134 1.01 1.21 9.87
C VAL A 134 1.19 0.50 8.53
N LEU A 135 0.77 1.15 7.45
CA LEU A 135 1.01 0.68 6.09
C LEU A 135 2.37 1.19 5.60
N GLU A 136 3.40 0.35 5.72
CA GLU A 136 4.72 0.56 5.11
C GLU A 136 4.78 -0.22 3.77
N ASP A 137 5.78 -1.09 3.58
CA ASP A 137 5.81 -2.12 2.54
C ASP A 137 4.88 -3.31 2.90
N GLY A 138 3.60 -2.99 3.14
CA GLY A 138 2.59 -3.86 3.73
C GLY A 138 2.19 -3.43 5.16
N PRO A 139 1.11 -3.99 5.74
CA PRO A 139 0.72 -3.66 7.10
C PRO A 139 1.74 -4.23 8.09
N ARG A 140 2.22 -3.40 9.02
CA ARG A 140 3.24 -3.73 10.02
C ARG A 140 2.81 -3.33 11.42
N VAL A 141 3.18 -4.10 12.43
CA VAL A 141 2.95 -3.78 13.85
C VAL A 141 4.05 -2.82 14.34
N CYS A 142 3.65 -1.66 14.83
CA CYS A 142 4.54 -0.53 15.15
C CYS A 142 4.53 -0.13 16.63
N GLY A 143 3.94 -0.95 17.48
CA GLY A 143 3.78 -0.63 18.88
C GLY A 143 2.61 -1.36 19.52
N THR A 144 2.65 -1.41 20.84
CA THR A 144 1.59 -1.92 21.70
C THR A 144 1.35 -0.95 22.85
N SER A 145 0.11 -0.87 23.32
CA SER A 145 -0.29 -0.11 24.51
C SER A 145 -1.40 -0.84 25.24
N GLY A 146 -1.36 -0.85 26.58
CA GLY A 146 -2.29 -1.55 27.46
C GLY A 146 -2.16 -1.03 28.88
#